data_AF-A0A2N5VVU1-F1
#
_entry.id   AF-A0A2N5VVU1-F1
#
_cell.length_a   1.000
_cell.length_b   1.000
_cell.length_c   1.000
_cell.angle_alpha   90.00
_cell.angle_beta   90.00
_cell.angle_gamma   90.00
#
_symmetry.space_group_name_H-M   'P 1'
#
loop_
_entity.id
_entity.type
_entity.pdbx_description
1 polymer ?
#
loop_
_entity_poly.entity_id
_entity_poly.type
_entity_poly.pdbx_seq_one_letter_code
_entity_poly.pdbx_strand_id
1 'polypeptide(L)'
;MKDCSNSYKDKYKKTHTLSLATGFGLTPEDRQTGIQTIEQKLNTLCCHYQAMHELMGNKAFVNPLYKVDAQKDVETTNPSDSDSSDDSDDSDNSDDSDDSDNSDNSDDSDNSDNSDNGKDKDSDNASV
;
A
#
# COMPACT_ATOMS: atom_id res chain seq x y z
N MET A 1 -17.04 -0.82 -5.37
CA MET A 1 -16.80 0.31 -4.43
C MET A 1 -15.59 0.10 -3.51
N LYS A 2 -15.13 -1.14 -3.28
CA LYS A 2 -13.92 -1.41 -2.47
C LYS A 2 -12.65 -0.87 -3.15
N ASP A 3 -12.63 -0.88 -4.47
CA ASP A 3 -11.47 -0.61 -5.32
C ASP A 3 -11.01 0.86 -5.24
N CYS A 4 -11.96 1.79 -5.05
CA CYS A 4 -11.67 3.21 -4.92
C CYS A 4 -10.88 3.54 -3.64
N SER A 5 -11.18 2.86 -2.53
CA SER A 5 -10.54 3.10 -1.24
C SER A 5 -9.09 2.61 -1.24
N ASN A 6 -8.84 1.44 -1.85
CA ASN A 6 -7.50 0.89 -1.98
C ASN A 6 -6.62 1.76 -2.88
N SER A 7 -7.14 2.18 -4.04
CA SER A 7 -6.44 3.10 -4.94
C SER A 7 -5.97 4.38 -4.23
N TYR A 8 -6.81 4.92 -3.36
CA TYR A 8 -6.50 6.15 -2.64
C TYR A 8 -5.44 5.96 -1.55
N LYS A 9 -5.47 4.83 -0.83
CA LYS A 9 -4.37 4.44 0.08
C LYS A 9 -3.05 4.28 -0.65
N ASP A 10 -3.06 3.68 -1.84
CA ASP A 10 -1.84 3.46 -2.62
C ASP A 10 -1.26 4.79 -3.14
N LYS A 11 -2.11 5.72 -3.60
CA LYS A 11 -1.70 7.08 -3.95
C LYS A 11 -1.08 7.82 -2.78
N TYR A 12 -1.69 7.72 -1.60
CA TYR A 12 -1.14 8.30 -0.37
C TYR A 12 0.27 7.73 -0.07
N LYS A 13 0.42 6.40 -0.06
CA LYS A 13 1.72 5.76 0.20
C LYS A 13 2.80 6.23 -0.78
N LYS A 14 2.50 6.22 -2.08
CA LYS A 14 3.43 6.68 -3.14
C LYS A 14 3.81 8.15 -2.94
N THR A 15 2.84 9.00 -2.66
CA THR A 15 3.05 10.44 -2.42
C THR A 15 3.89 10.67 -1.15
N HIS A 16 3.63 9.92 -0.09
CA HIS A 16 4.38 10.02 1.15
C HIS A 16 5.84 9.59 0.97
N THR A 17 6.09 8.50 0.26
CA THR A 17 7.45 8.07 -0.09
C THR A 17 8.19 9.13 -0.91
N LEU A 18 7.52 9.71 -1.93
CA LEU A 18 8.09 10.82 -2.68
C LEU A 18 8.39 12.02 -1.78
N SER A 19 7.52 12.30 -0.80
CA SER A 19 7.70 13.42 0.13
C SER A 19 8.97 13.32 0.98
N LEU A 20 9.41 12.10 1.27
CA LEU A 20 10.61 11.80 2.03
C LEU A 20 11.86 11.70 1.15
N ALA A 21 11.70 11.65 -0.18
CA ALA A 21 12.82 11.54 -1.10
C ALA A 21 13.66 12.82 -1.12
N THR A 22 14.97 12.66 -1.24
CA THR A 22 15.90 13.79 -1.40
C THR A 22 15.52 14.59 -2.64
N GLY A 23 15.27 15.89 -2.46
CA GLY A 23 14.91 16.78 -3.57
C GLY A 23 13.40 16.98 -3.78
N PHE A 24 12.53 16.50 -2.88
CA PHE A 24 11.10 16.78 -2.89
C PHE A 24 10.72 18.25 -2.52
N GLY A 25 11.54 19.22 -2.93
CA GLY A 25 11.24 20.64 -2.77
C GLY A 25 10.27 21.16 -3.84
N LEU A 26 10.07 22.47 -3.82
CA LEU A 26 9.44 23.20 -4.91
C LEU A 26 10.40 23.29 -6.09
N THR A 27 10.00 22.75 -7.24
CA THR A 27 10.77 22.83 -8.47
C THR A 27 10.33 24.03 -9.32
N PRO A 28 11.12 24.44 -10.33
CA PRO A 28 10.70 25.47 -11.28
C PRO A 28 9.40 25.14 -12.01
N GLU A 29 9.17 23.86 -12.31
CA GLU A 29 7.96 23.35 -12.99
C GLU A 29 6.72 23.51 -12.10
N ASP A 30 6.85 23.22 -10.79
CA ASP A 30 5.79 23.45 -9.81
C ASP A 30 5.36 24.93 -9.82
N ARG A 31 6.31 25.85 -9.88
CA ARG A 31 6.01 27.29 -9.92
C ARG A 31 5.31 27.71 -11.21
N GLN A 32 5.66 27.10 -12.35
CA GLN A 32 4.97 27.35 -13.62
C GLN A 32 3.51 26.89 -13.59
N THR A 33 3.22 25.80 -12.86
CA THR A 33 1.85 25.32 -12.63
C THR A 33 1.11 26.05 -11.52
N GLY A 34 1.73 27.06 -10.89
CA GLY A 34 1.13 27.89 -9.84
C GLY A 34 1.19 27.27 -8.44
N ILE A 35 1.93 26.18 -8.25
CA ILE A 35 2.17 25.56 -6.94
C ILE A 35 3.22 26.39 -6.20
N GLN A 36 2.83 26.91 -5.02
CA GLN A 36 3.67 27.78 -4.19
C GLN A 36 4.11 27.11 -2.89
N THR A 37 3.42 26.05 -2.45
CA THR A 37 3.75 25.32 -1.22
C THR A 37 3.91 23.83 -1.47
N ILE A 38 4.71 23.18 -0.62
CA ILE A 38 4.89 21.71 -0.67
C ILE A 38 3.55 21.02 -0.38
N GLU A 39 2.70 21.59 0.47
CA GLU A 39 1.35 21.08 0.71
C GLU A 39 0.49 21.08 -0.55
N GLN A 40 0.57 22.13 -1.38
CA GLN A 40 -0.12 22.17 -2.67
C GLN A 40 0.42 21.08 -3.60
N LYS A 41 1.75 20.90 -3.66
CA LYS A 41 2.39 19.82 -4.43
C LYS A 41 1.96 18.42 -3.97
N LEU A 42 1.83 18.23 -2.67
CA LEU A 42 1.35 16.97 -2.10
C LEU A 42 -0.12 16.75 -2.44
N ASN A 43 -0.94 17.80 -2.38
CA ASN A 43 -2.36 17.73 -2.70
C ASN A 43 -2.63 17.50 -4.20
N THR A 44 -1.74 17.89 -5.11
CA THR A 44 -1.86 17.55 -6.54
C THR A 44 -1.57 16.09 -6.82
N LEU A 45 -0.69 15.45 -6.05
CA LEU A 45 -0.38 14.02 -6.15
C LEU A 45 -1.41 13.13 -5.41
N CYS A 46 -1.88 13.58 -4.25
CA CYS A 46 -2.89 12.92 -3.45
C CYS A 46 -3.84 13.96 -2.86
N CYS A 47 -5.05 14.08 -3.42
CA CYS A 47 -6.09 14.93 -2.86
C CYS A 47 -6.27 14.64 -1.37
N HIS A 48 -6.41 15.64 -0.50
CA HIS A 48 -6.52 15.47 0.97
C HIS A 48 -5.36 14.70 1.63
N TYR A 49 -4.13 14.87 1.12
CA TYR A 49 -2.93 14.22 1.67
C TYR A 49 -2.81 14.40 3.19
N GLN A 50 -3.09 15.59 3.70
CA GLN A 50 -2.96 15.91 5.11
C GLN A 50 -3.90 15.08 5.99
N ALA A 51 -5.16 14.95 5.61
CA ALA A 51 -6.13 14.12 6.33
C ALA A 51 -5.70 12.64 6.33
N MET A 52 -5.16 12.14 5.21
CA MET A 52 -4.63 10.78 5.14
C MET A 52 -3.36 10.60 5.98
N HIS A 53 -2.51 11.61 6.02
CA HIS A 53 -1.29 11.60 6.82
C HIS A 53 -1.61 11.54 8.32
N GLU A 54 -2.61 12.29 8.77
CA GLU A 54 -3.09 12.22 10.16
C GLU A 54 -3.67 10.84 10.51
N LEU A 55 -4.44 10.23 9.60
CA LEU A 55 -5.07 8.93 9.82
C LEU A 55 -4.09 7.76 9.73
N MET A 56 -3.08 7.84 8.85
CA MET A 56 -2.26 6.68 8.45
C MET A 56 -0.76 6.88 8.63
N GLY A 57 -0.27 8.12 8.58
CA GLY A 57 1.14 8.46 8.75
C GLY A 57 1.56 8.52 10.22
N ASN A 58 0.67 8.97 11.10
CA ASN A 58 0.92 9.08 12.54
C ASN A 58 0.60 7.78 13.28
N LYS A 59 1.11 6.64 12.80
CA LYS A 59 1.11 5.42 13.62
C LYS A 59 2.24 5.51 14.62
N ALA A 60 1.93 5.94 15.85
CA ALA A 60 2.81 5.70 16.97
C ALA A 60 3.00 4.18 17.08
N PHE A 61 4.24 3.70 16.97
CA PHE A 61 4.59 2.34 17.37
C PHE A 61 4.45 2.25 18.89
N VAL A 62 3.20 2.16 19.35
CA VAL A 62 2.90 1.91 20.76
C VAL A 62 3.22 0.45 21.02
N ASN A 63 4.27 0.20 21.79
CA ASN A 63 4.50 -1.11 22.35
C ASN A 63 3.52 -1.30 23.52
N PRO A 64 2.55 -2.24 23.45
CA PRO A 64 1.65 -2.47 24.56
C PRO A 64 2.47 -2.88 25.79
N LEU A 65 2.38 -2.09 26.88
CA LEU A 65 3.15 -2.35 28.10
C LEU A 65 2.72 -3.64 28.81
N TYR A 66 1.53 -4.15 28.49
CA TYR A 66 0.97 -5.34 29.13
C TYR A 66 0.19 -6.14 28.09
N LYS A 67 0.63 -7.38 27.85
CA LYS A 67 -0.12 -8.38 27.10
C LYS A 67 -0.83 -9.24 28.15
N VAL A 68 -2.14 -9.07 28.32
CA VAL A 68 -2.96 -10.04 29.06
C VAL A 68 -3.04 -11.28 28.19
N ASP A 69 -2.54 -12.39 28.72
CA ASP A 69 -2.90 -13.69 28.17
C ASP A 69 -4.30 -14.04 28.68
N ALA A 70 -5.30 -13.85 27.81
CA ALA A 70 -6.70 -14.13 28.12
C ALA A 70 -6.97 -15.64 28.27
N GLN A 71 -5.99 -16.51 27.97
CA GLN A 71 -6.10 -17.96 28.13
C GLN A 71 -5.57 -18.45 29.49
N LYS A 72 -4.95 -17.59 30.30
CA LYS A 72 -4.58 -17.95 31.67
C LYS A 72 -5.77 -17.75 32.61
N ASP A 73 -6.81 -18.54 32.40
CA ASP A 73 -7.71 -18.92 33.48
C ASP A 73 -6.88 -19.74 34.46
N VAL A 74 -6.33 -19.06 35.48
CA VAL A 74 -5.77 -19.80 36.62
C VAL A 74 -6.98 -20.29 37.38
N GLU A 75 -7.18 -21.60 37.35
CA GLU A 75 -8.10 -22.31 38.23
C GLU A 75 -7.85 -21.85 39.67
N THR A 76 -8.66 -20.89 40.13
CA THR A 76 -8.69 -20.49 41.53
C THR A 76 -9.91 -21.17 42.12
N THR A 77 -9.73 -22.45 42.44
CA THR A 77 -10.41 -23.21 43.50
C THR A 77 -11.74 -22.66 44.04
N ASN A 78 -12.81 -23.35 43.63
CA ASN A 78 -14.08 -23.71 44.28
C ASN A 78 -15.17 -22.63 44.47
N PRO A 79 -16.36 -22.89 43.89
CA PRO A 79 -17.50 -23.29 44.71
C PRO A 79 -17.94 -24.73 44.40
N SER A 80 -18.25 -25.47 45.47
CA SER A 80 -18.61 -26.88 45.52
C SER A 80 -19.42 -27.50 44.37
N ASP A 81 -19.00 -28.73 44.07
CA ASP A 81 -19.74 -29.92 43.62
C ASP A 81 -20.51 -29.86 42.28
N SER A 82 -20.02 -30.57 41.26
CA SER A 82 -20.68 -31.79 40.76
C SER A 82 -19.88 -32.48 39.64
N ASP A 83 -19.77 -33.80 39.77
CA ASP A 83 -19.12 -34.76 38.88
C ASP A 83 -19.58 -34.73 37.41
N SER A 84 -18.64 -34.93 36.48
CA SER A 84 -18.76 -35.93 35.42
C SER A 84 -17.44 -36.10 34.66
N SER A 85 -16.77 -37.21 34.96
CA SER A 85 -15.88 -38.07 34.14
C SER A 85 -15.88 -37.77 32.63
N ASP A 86 -14.71 -37.52 32.01
CA ASP A 86 -13.70 -38.49 31.53
C ASP A 86 -14.01 -38.98 30.10
N ASP A 87 -13.22 -38.52 29.12
CA ASP A 87 -12.48 -39.42 28.22
C ASP A 87 -11.58 -38.62 27.25
N SER A 88 -10.26 -38.76 27.45
CA SER A 88 -9.26 -39.31 26.51
C SER A 88 -9.44 -39.05 25.00
N ASP A 89 -8.45 -38.83 24.15
CA ASP A 89 -6.99 -38.73 24.16
C ASP A 89 -6.63 -38.39 22.69
N ASP A 90 -5.43 -37.83 22.52
CA ASP A 90 -4.54 -38.01 21.38
C ASP A 90 -4.66 -37.16 20.10
N SER A 91 -3.52 -36.53 19.79
CA SER A 91 -2.92 -36.29 18.45
C SER A 91 -3.67 -35.36 17.46
N ASP A 92 -3.07 -34.39 16.76
CA ASP A 92 -1.70 -34.30 16.26
C ASP A 92 -1.23 -32.85 16.17
N ASN A 93 0.04 -32.67 16.50
CA ASN A 93 0.84 -31.50 16.21
C ASN A 93 1.19 -31.54 14.71
N SER A 94 0.73 -30.59 13.92
CA SER A 94 1.29 -30.31 12.58
C SER A 94 1.26 -28.81 12.34
N ASP A 95 2.36 -28.21 12.75
CA ASP A 95 2.96 -27.05 12.12
C ASP A 95 3.05 -27.30 10.61
N ASP A 96 2.35 -26.51 9.81
CA ASP A 96 2.85 -26.21 8.48
C ASP A 96 2.44 -24.78 8.10
N SER A 97 3.41 -23.90 8.30
CA SER A 97 3.44 -22.56 7.78
C SER A 97 3.59 -22.64 6.26
N ASP A 98 2.52 -22.44 5.49
CA ASP A 98 2.66 -22.19 4.05
C ASP A 98 2.69 -20.68 3.78
N ASP A 99 3.88 -20.15 4.04
CA ASP A 99 4.39 -18.86 3.59
C ASP A 99 4.61 -18.93 2.07
N SER A 100 3.53 -18.86 1.30
CA SER A 100 3.62 -18.75 -0.15
C SER A 100 3.60 -17.28 -0.56
N ASP A 101 4.76 -16.65 -0.36
CA ASP A 101 5.25 -15.49 -1.11
C ASP A 101 5.23 -15.84 -2.61
N ASN A 102 4.18 -15.44 -3.34
CA ASN A 102 4.29 -15.33 -4.79
C ASN A 102 4.36 -13.86 -5.20
N SER A 103 5.60 -13.37 -5.13
CA SER A 103 6.05 -12.15 -5.79
C SER A 103 6.05 -12.37 -7.30
N ASP A 104 4.89 -12.25 -7.95
CA ASP A 104 4.85 -12.21 -9.41
C ASP A 104 5.10 -10.78 -9.90
N ASN A 105 6.38 -10.42 -9.91
CA ASN A 105 6.91 -9.35 -10.75
C ASN A 105 6.87 -9.84 -12.20
N SER A 106 5.79 -9.51 -12.92
CA SER A 106 5.80 -9.50 -14.38
C SER A 106 5.88 -8.06 -14.86
N ASP A 107 7.13 -7.65 -15.13
CA ASP A 107 7.52 -6.47 -15.89
C ASP A 107 7.28 -6.77 -17.38
N ASP A 108 6.05 -6.57 -17.84
CA ASP A 108 5.75 -6.51 -19.28
C ASP A 108 5.78 -5.05 -19.73
N SER A 109 7.01 -4.58 -19.89
CA SER A 109 7.35 -3.39 -20.68
C SER A 109 7.14 -3.68 -22.17
N ASP A 110 5.88 -3.75 -22.62
CA ASP A 110 5.55 -3.77 -24.04
C ASP A 110 5.56 -2.34 -24.62
N ASN A 111 6.78 -1.90 -24.91
CA ASN A 111 7.04 -0.80 -25.83
C ASN A 111 6.82 -1.30 -27.27
N SER A 112 5.67 -0.95 -27.86
CA SER A 112 5.47 -1.04 -29.32
C SER A 112 4.64 0.11 -29.85
N ASP A 113 5.11 1.34 -29.63
CA ASP A 113 4.65 2.48 -30.43
C ASP A 113 5.48 2.55 -31.72
N ASN A 114 5.14 1.70 -32.68
CA ASN A 114 5.59 1.85 -34.06
C ASN A 114 4.41 2.32 -34.89
N SER A 115 4.05 3.59 -34.68
CA SER A 115 3.10 4.29 -35.54
C SER A 115 3.77 4.56 -36.90
N ASP A 116 3.54 3.61 -37.80
CA ASP A 116 3.69 3.65 -39.25
C ASP A 116 3.22 5.00 -39.82
N ASN A 117 4.18 5.79 -40.30
CA ASN A 117 3.92 6.98 -41.12
C ASN A 117 4.44 6.74 -42.54
N GLY A 118 3.98 5.65 -43.16
CA GLY A 118 3.93 5.53 -44.62
C GLY A 118 2.92 6.52 -45.20
N LYS A 119 3.40 7.65 -45.74
CA LYS A 119 2.75 8.32 -46.87
C LYS A 119 3.80 8.87 -47.82
N ASP A 120 4.06 8.08 -48.84
CA ASP A 120 4.53 8.50 -50.14
C ASP A 120 3.81 9.77 -50.59
N LYS A 121 4.58 10.79 -50.94
CA LYS A 121 4.16 11.77 -51.92
C LYS A 121 5.32 12.02 -52.87
N ASP A 122 5.34 11.21 -53.91
CA ASP A 122 5.85 11.59 -55.21
C ASP A 122 5.28 12.97 -55.57
N SER A 123 6.17 13.91 -55.85
CA SER A 123 5.81 15.13 -56.54
C SER A 123 6.94 15.41 -57.50
N ASP A 124 6.77 14.86 -58.70
CA ASP A 124 7.42 15.31 -59.91
C ASP A 124 7.37 16.84 -59.98
N ASN A 125 8.54 17.49 -59.97
CA ASN A 125 8.64 18.87 -60.44
C ASN A 125 9.44 18.92 -61.76
N ALA A 126 8.84 18.35 -62.80
CA ALA A 126 9.17 18.79 -64.14
C ALA A 126 8.67 20.23 -64.34
N SER A 127 9.59 21.19 -64.47
CA SER A 127 9.38 22.37 -65.33
C SER A 127 10.69 23.11 -65.63
N VAL A 128 11.10 22.96 -66.89
CA VAL A 128 11.64 23.95 -67.86
C VAL A 128 12.73 24.90 -67.40
#